data_AF-A0A3M2API5-F1
#
_entry.id   AF-A0A3M2API5-F1
#
_cell.length_a   1.000
_cell.length_b   1.000
_cell.length_c   1.000
_cell.angle_alpha   90.00
_cell.angle_beta   90.00
_cell.angle_gamma   90.00
#
_symmetry.space_group_name_H-M   'P 1'
#
loop_
_entity.id
_entity.type
_entity.pdbx_description
1 polymer ?
#
loop_
_entity_poly.entity_id
_entity_poly.type
_entity_poly.pdbx_seq_one_letter_code
_entity_poly.pdbx_strand_id
1 'polypeptide(L)'
;MASTIHRVPGRPERCPECGSEKIADIIYGYFPSFEEPARRPGERRTILGGCCVTNDDPAWECTSCHARFHPPRGSWPAPPTAD
;
A
#
# COMPACT_ATOMS: atom_id res chain seq x y z
N MET A 1 -20.49 -3.45 -5.04
CA MET A 1 -19.75 -3.78 -3.81
C MET A 1 -18.49 -2.92 -3.80
N ALA A 2 -18.33 -2.03 -2.83
CA ALA A 2 -17.21 -1.10 -2.79
C ALA A 2 -15.97 -1.85 -2.27
N SER A 3 -15.05 -2.21 -3.17
CA SER A 3 -13.72 -2.70 -2.82
C SER A 3 -13.05 -1.63 -1.97
N THR A 4 -12.98 -1.85 -0.66
CA THR A 4 -12.37 -0.90 0.26
C THR A 4 -10.87 -1.00 0.08
N ILE A 5 -10.26 -0.01 -0.56
CA ILE A 5 -8.81 0.09 -0.64
C ILE A 5 -8.26 0.21 0.79
N HIS A 6 -7.55 -0.82 1.25
CA HIS A 6 -6.91 -0.83 2.56
C HIS A 6 -5.68 0.08 2.53
N ARG A 7 -5.86 1.35 2.90
CA ARG A 7 -4.74 2.28 3.12
C ARG A 7 -4.28 2.17 4.56
N VAL A 8 -3.00 1.85 4.75
CA VAL A 8 -2.42 1.83 6.10
C VAL A 8 -2.07 3.26 6.52
N PRO A 9 -2.51 3.73 7.70
CA PRO A 9 -2.16 5.06 8.20
C PRO A 9 -0.70 5.10 8.68
N GLY A 10 -0.14 6.31 8.82
CA GLY A 10 1.22 6.50 9.35
C GLY A 10 2.35 6.46 8.31
N ARG A 11 2.04 6.72 7.04
CA ARG A 11 3.03 6.83 5.96
C ARG A 11 4.05 7.93 6.29
N PRO A 12 5.36 7.69 6.15
CA PRO A 12 6.37 8.73 6.27
C PRO A 12 6.20 9.79 5.18
N GLU A 13 6.50 11.06 5.49
CA GLU A 13 6.48 12.15 4.50
C GLU A 13 7.66 12.04 3.51
N ARG A 14 8.78 11.50 3.99
CA ARG A 14 10.02 11.34 3.25
C ARG A 14 10.61 9.96 3.46
N CYS A 15 11.24 9.46 2.40
CA CYS A 15 11.96 8.20 2.44
C CYS A 15 13.13 8.32 3.42
N PRO A 16 13.23 7.49 4.47
CA PRO A 16 14.37 7.52 5.38
C PRO A 16 15.69 7.10 4.69
N GLU A 17 15.64 6.33 3.60
CA GLU A 17 16.83 5.87 2.87
C GLU A 17 17.42 6.93 1.94
N CYS A 18 16.58 7.69 1.22
CA CYS A 18 17.04 8.62 0.18
C CYS A 18 16.51 10.05 0.30
N GLY A 19 15.63 10.33 1.27
CA GLY A 19 15.03 11.65 1.49
C GLY A 19 13.92 12.04 0.50
N SER A 20 13.58 11.20 -0.48
CA SER A 20 12.55 11.51 -1.49
C SER A 20 11.14 11.54 -0.91
N GLU A 21 10.31 12.47 -1.38
CA GLU A 21 8.88 12.58 -1.06
C GLU A 21 8.01 11.66 -1.95
N LYS A 22 8.64 11.00 -2.92
CA LYS A 22 7.99 10.09 -3.87
C LYS A 22 7.75 8.70 -3.26
N ILE A 23 6.84 8.63 -2.30
CA ILE A 23 6.44 7.37 -1.65
C ILE A 23 5.06 6.96 -2.15
N ALA A 24 4.99 5.75 -2.71
CA ALA A 24 3.76 5.13 -3.17
C ALA A 24 3.16 4.21 -2.10
N ASP A 25 1.82 4.13 -2.08
CA ASP A 25 1.08 3.16 -1.27
C ASP A 25 1.09 1.81 -1.98
N ILE A 26 1.40 0.73 -1.25
CA ILE A 26 1.30 -0.63 -1.78
C ILE A 26 -0.08 -1.16 -1.42
N ILE A 27 -0.83 -1.54 -2.44
CA ILE A 27 -2.13 -2.16 -2.31
C ILE A 27 -2.00 -3.67 -2.51
N TYR A 28 -2.62 -4.42 -1.62
CA TYR A 28 -2.69 -5.87 -1.65
C TYR A 28 -4.15 -6.33 -1.58
N GLY A 29 -4.42 -7.52 -2.12
CA GLY A 29 -5.74 -8.15 -2.10
C GLY A 29 -6.25 -8.51 -3.50
N TYR A 30 -7.40 -9.18 -3.53
CA TYR A 30 -8.07 -9.57 -4.76
C TYR A 30 -9.08 -8.48 -5.17
N PHE A 31 -8.80 -7.78 -6.26
CA PHE A 31 -9.68 -6.75 -6.79
C PHE A 31 -10.70 -7.40 -7.75
N PRO A 32 -12.02 -7.36 -7.46
CA PRO A 32 -13.04 -7.95 -8.32
C PRO A 32 -13.13 -7.24 -9.69
N SER A 33 -12.61 -6.03 -9.81
CA SER A 33 -12.32 -5.37 -11.07
C SER A 33 -10.84 -5.01 -11.11
N PHE A 34 -10.15 -5.40 -12.18
CA PHE A 34 -8.80 -4.94 -12.54
C PHE A 34 -8.85 -3.48 -13.02
N GLU A 35 -9.70 -2.66 -12.40
CA GLU A 35 -9.58 -1.22 -12.52
C GLU A 35 -8.35 -0.88 -11.71
N GLU A 36 -7.20 -0.71 -12.39
CA GLU A 36 -6.06 0.01 -11.82
C GLU A 36 -6.63 1.16 -10.99
N PRO A 37 -6.21 1.33 -9.72
CA PRO A 37 -6.73 2.39 -8.87
C PRO A 37 -6.63 3.68 -9.67
N ALA A 38 -7.79 4.15 -10.15
CA ALA A 38 -7.84 5.11 -11.23
C ALA A 38 -6.97 6.29 -10.81
N ARG A 39 -5.95 6.60 -11.62
CA ARG A 39 -5.04 7.71 -11.36
C ARG A 39 -5.84 9.01 -11.42
N ARG A 40 -6.59 9.34 -10.37
CA ARG A 40 -7.23 10.64 -10.27
C ARG A 40 -6.09 11.66 -10.14
N PRO A 41 -6.14 12.78 -10.86
CA PRO A 41 -5.15 13.84 -10.71
C PRO A 41 -5.17 14.32 -9.26
N GLY A 42 -4.03 14.18 -8.58
CA GLY A 42 -3.88 14.45 -7.13
C GLY A 42 -3.92 13.21 -6.24
N GLU A 43 -4.22 12.03 -6.80
CA GLU A 43 -4.21 10.78 -6.06
C GLU A 43 -2.80 10.17 -6.00
N ARG A 44 -2.50 9.59 -4.86
CA ARG A 44 -1.17 9.12 -4.46
C ARG A 44 -0.73 7.99 -5.40
N ARG A 45 0.55 7.97 -5.78
CA ARG A 45 1.11 6.84 -6.54
C ARG A 45 0.82 5.56 -5.77
N THR A 46 0.30 4.57 -6.47
CA THR A 46 -0.15 3.32 -5.88
C THR A 46 0.46 2.18 -6.66
N ILE A 47 1.04 1.21 -5.96
CA ILE A 47 1.69 0.04 -6.53
C ILE A 47 0.91 -1.19 -6.09
N LEU A 48 0.71 -2.14 -7.01
CA LEU A 48 0.12 -3.43 -6.68
C LEU A 48 1.22 -4.33 -6.14
N GLY A 49 1.09 -4.75 -4.88
CA GLY A 49 2.02 -5.67 -4.24
C GLY A 49 1.76 -7.12 -4.67
N GLY A 50 0.59 -7.65 -4.29
CA GLY A 50 0.19 -9.03 -4.57
C GLY A 50 -1.25 -9.34 -4.12
N CYS A 51 -1.75 -10.52 -4.50
CA CYS A 51 -3.10 -10.96 -4.15
C CYS A 51 -3.23 -11.44 -2.70
N CYS A 52 -2.15 -11.95 -2.11
CA CYS A 52 -2.12 -12.41 -0.73
C CYS A 52 -1.57 -11.30 0.18
N VAL A 53 -2.33 -10.98 1.22
CA VAL A 53 -1.90 -10.13 2.33
C VAL A 53 -1.40 -11.02 3.45
N THR A 54 -0.15 -10.85 3.85
CA THR A 54 0.38 -11.32 5.12
C THR A 54 0.45 -10.14 6.10
N ASN A 55 0.36 -10.45 7.39
CA ASN A 55 0.29 -9.44 8.45
C ASN A 55 1.63 -8.69 8.69
N ASP A 56 2.63 -8.92 7.84
CA ASP A 56 3.99 -8.37 7.94
C ASP A 56 4.45 -7.77 6.60
N ASP A 57 3.56 -7.60 5.61
CA ASP A 57 3.94 -7.04 4.32
C ASP A 57 4.30 -5.55 4.40
N PRO A 58 5.16 -5.05 3.49
CA PRO A 58 5.42 -3.63 3.39
C PRO A 58 4.19 -2.90 2.87
N ALA A 59 3.81 -1.79 3.49
CA ALA A 59 2.65 -0.98 3.10
C ALA A 59 3.01 0.16 2.13
N TRP A 60 4.28 0.55 2.06
CA TRP A 60 4.72 1.66 1.21
C TRP A 60 6.02 1.34 0.49
N GLU A 61 6.21 1.90 -0.69
CA GLU A 61 7.47 1.79 -1.46
C GLU A 61 7.89 3.18 -1.96
N CYS A 62 9.17 3.52 -1.79
CA CYS A 62 9.72 4.71 -2.39
C CYS A 62 9.91 4.49 -3.90
N THR A 63 9.26 5.28 -4.75
CA THR A 63 9.43 5.15 -6.22
C THR A 63 10.74 5.79 -6.73
N SER A 64 11.62 6.23 -5.83
CA SER A 64 12.90 6.85 -6.19
C SER A 64 14.09 5.93 -5.91
N CYS A 65 14.07 5.19 -4.80
CA CYS A 65 15.12 4.24 -4.43
C CYS A 65 14.62 2.80 -4.27
N HIS A 66 13.32 2.56 -4.45
CA HIS A 66 12.65 1.26 -4.30
C HIS A 66 12.74 0.66 -2.88
N ALA A 67 13.06 1.48 -1.87
CA ALA A 67 13.00 1.07 -0.48
C ALA A 67 11.55 0.80 -0.06
N ARG A 68 11.32 -0.32 0.62
CA ARG A 68 10.01 -0.77 1.11
C ARG A 68 9.89 -0.53 2.61
N PHE A 69 8.72 -0.10 3.03
CA PHE A 69 8.46 0.30 4.42
C PHE A 69 7.31 -0.51 4.99
N HIS A 70 7.56 -1.05 6.18
CA HIS A 70 6.54 -1.75 6.95
C HIS A 70 5.79 -0.76 7.82
N PRO A 71 4.47 -0.91 7.94
CA PRO A 71 3.71 -0.12 8.88
C PRO A 71 4.03 -0.55 10.32
N PRO A 72 3.72 0.28 11.33
CA PRO A 72 3.90 -0.12 12.71
C PRO A 72 3.11 -1.40 13.01
N ARG A 73 3.65 -2.27 13.87
CA ARG A 73 3.01 -3.53 14.23
C ARG A 73 1.57 -3.29 14.72
N GLY A 74 0.62 -4.05 14.18
CA GLY A 74 -0.81 -3.92 14.49
C GLY A 74 -1.60 -2.94 13.60
N SER A 75 -0.94 -2.28 12.64
CA SER A 75 -1.62 -1.43 11.65
C SER A 75 -2.18 -2.22 10.46
N TRP A 76 -1.70 -3.45 10.29
CA TRP A 76 -2.27 -4.37 9.32
C TRP A 76 -3.64 -4.84 9.80
N PRO A 77 -4.71 -4.65 9.00
CA PRO A 77 -5.98 -5.28 9.30
C PRO A 77 -5.78 -6.80 9.25
N ALA A 78 -6.35 -7.51 10.22
CA ALA A 78 -6.35 -8.97 10.21
C ALA A 78 -6.84 -9.46 8.83
N PRO A 79 -6.20 -10.50 8.25
CA PRO A 79 -6.66 -11.03 6.98
C PRO A 79 -8.15 -11.36 7.10
N PRO A 80 -8.96 -11.11 6.06
CA PRO A 80 -10.35 -11.55 6.09
C PRO A 80 -10.31 -13.05 6.33
N THR A 81 -10.82 -13.48 7.49
CA THR A 81 -10.96 -14.90 7.79
C THR A 81 -11.77 -15.50 6.65
N ALA A 82 -11.16 -16.42 5.90
CA ALA A 82 -11.89 -17.22 4.94
C ALA A 82 -12.83 -18.13 5.75
N ASP A 83 -14.07 -17.68 5.91
CA ASP A 83 -15.22 -18.52 6.26
C ASP A 83 -15.79 -19.10 4.96
#